data_AF-A0A437M137-F1
#
_entry.id   AF-A0A437M137-F1
#
_cell.length_a   1.000
_cell.length_b   1.000
_cell.length_c   1.000
_cell.angle_alpha   90.00
_cell.angle_beta   90.00
_cell.angle_gamma   90.00
#
_symmetry.space_group_name_H-M   'P 1'
#
loop_
_entity.id
_entity.type
_entity.pdbx_description
1 polymer ?
#
loop_
_entity_poly.entity_id
_entity_poly.type
_entity_poly.pdbx_seq_one_letter_code
_entity_poly.pdbx_strand_id
1 'polypeptide(L)'
;MIELARVVAIHPEDHSIDCAIIRTGQRCVGVQVAAPGASTNTGTSNLPPVDAPAGEARWNVPARGSNDAVAMLAPTAGGNWVCVGFLFPQVNGVLSAEPGRQVTRHSSGAWSMIAPDGTVTIGHPSGAVVVFGPNLAPTNPVGGDVDGQWRHGGAAAAAQVGLHVAMPSGASFTIDTDGKLAVKAIGEATFDVPVAKFSGSIEAAGDVTAGGISLQGHRHSGVQGGAGNTGTPI
;
A
#
# COMPACT_ATOMS: atom_id res chain seq x y z
N MET A 1 -33.64 12.71 13.87
CA MET A 1 -32.51 12.98 14.78
C MET A 1 -31.41 11.99 14.46
N ILE A 2 -30.15 12.41 14.38
CA ILE A 2 -29.03 11.48 14.19
C ILE A 2 -28.78 10.73 15.50
N GLU A 3 -28.60 9.42 15.42
CA GLU A 3 -28.29 8.55 16.56
C GLU A 3 -26.89 7.97 16.43
N LEU A 4 -26.22 7.70 17.56
CA LEU A 4 -24.98 6.95 17.57
C LEU A 4 -25.29 5.47 17.80
N ALA A 5 -24.72 4.62 16.97
CA ALA A 5 -24.87 3.17 17.07
C ALA A 5 -23.52 2.49 17.09
N ARG A 6 -23.41 1.45 17.91
CA ARG A 6 -22.24 0.57 17.89
C ARG A 6 -22.43 -0.46 16.79
N VAL A 7 -21.43 -0.63 15.96
CA VAL A 7 -21.44 -1.62 14.87
C VAL A 7 -21.09 -2.99 15.42
N VAL A 8 -21.88 -4.01 15.07
CA VAL A 8 -21.76 -5.38 15.58
C VAL A 8 -21.56 -6.42 14.49
N ALA A 9 -21.79 -6.05 13.22
CA ALA A 9 -21.37 -6.82 12.05
C ALA A 9 -21.26 -5.90 10.83
N ILE A 10 -20.45 -6.34 9.86
CA ILE A 10 -20.25 -5.70 8.57
C ILE A 10 -20.63 -6.71 7.48
N HIS A 11 -21.35 -6.25 6.46
CA HIS A 11 -21.74 -7.04 5.29
C HIS A 11 -21.19 -6.37 4.03
N PRO A 12 -19.97 -6.74 3.57
CA PRO A 12 -19.35 -6.13 2.40
C PRO A 12 -20.13 -6.32 1.11
N GLU A 13 -20.90 -7.41 0.99
CA GLU A 13 -21.65 -7.83 -0.18
C GLU A 13 -22.77 -6.86 -0.59
N ASP A 14 -23.34 -6.12 0.37
CA ASP A 14 -24.44 -5.18 0.16
C ASP A 14 -24.16 -3.77 0.72
N HIS A 15 -22.91 -3.53 1.15
CA HIS A 15 -22.44 -2.29 1.73
C HIS A 15 -23.31 -1.83 2.93
N SER A 16 -23.60 -2.78 3.83
CA SER A 16 -24.44 -2.57 5.01
C SER A 16 -23.77 -3.01 6.31
N ILE A 17 -24.39 -2.62 7.42
CA ILE A 17 -23.95 -2.96 8.77
C ILE A 17 -25.11 -3.42 9.65
N ASP A 18 -24.80 -4.28 10.62
CA ASP A 18 -25.66 -4.50 11.78
C ASP A 18 -25.14 -3.64 12.92
N CYS A 19 -26.03 -2.96 13.65
CA CYS A 19 -25.65 -2.09 14.74
C CYS A 19 -26.72 -2.00 15.84
N ALA A 20 -26.29 -1.61 17.04
CA ALA A 20 -27.19 -1.32 18.16
C ALA A 20 -27.08 0.16 18.53
N ILE A 21 -28.22 0.86 18.55
CA ILE A 21 -28.29 2.27 18.94
C ILE A 21 -27.87 2.38 20.42
N ILE A 22 -26.85 3.18 20.70
CA ILE A 22 -26.23 3.26 22.04
C ILE A 22 -27.23 3.78 23.07
N ARG A 23 -28.07 4.75 22.68
CA ARG A 23 -29.03 5.41 23.58
C ARG A 23 -30.22 4.54 23.95
N THR A 24 -30.72 3.73 23.01
CA THR A 24 -32.00 2.99 23.16
C THR A 24 -31.82 1.48 23.24
N GLY A 25 -30.65 0.95 22.87
CA GLY A 25 -30.42 -0.47 22.69
C GLY A 25 -31.13 -1.09 21.49
N GLN A 26 -31.81 -0.28 20.66
CA GLN A 26 -32.50 -0.75 19.47
C GLN A 26 -31.51 -1.43 18.53
N ARG A 27 -31.85 -2.65 18.10
CA ARG A 27 -31.10 -3.40 17.10
C ARG A 27 -31.52 -2.98 15.70
N CYS A 28 -30.55 -2.73 14.85
CA CYS A 28 -30.73 -2.39 13.45
C CYS A 28 -29.90 -3.35 12.61
N VAL A 29 -30.51 -3.99 11.63
CA VAL A 29 -29.87 -4.98 10.75
C VAL A 29 -29.91 -4.49 9.32
N GLY A 30 -28.88 -4.81 8.53
CA GLY A 30 -28.81 -4.43 7.11
C GLY A 30 -28.90 -2.92 6.86
N VAL A 31 -28.36 -2.11 7.78
CA VAL A 31 -28.37 -0.65 7.66
C VAL A 31 -27.40 -0.25 6.56
N GLN A 32 -27.92 0.28 5.45
CA GLN A 32 -27.07 0.73 4.34
C GLN A 32 -26.15 1.87 4.78
N VAL A 33 -24.92 1.86 4.28
CA VAL A 33 -23.91 2.88 4.54
C VAL A 33 -23.83 3.85 3.36
N ALA A 34 -23.86 5.14 3.65
CA ALA A 34 -23.62 6.18 2.66
C ALA A 34 -22.13 6.20 2.30
N ALA A 35 -21.83 5.97 1.02
CA ALA A 35 -20.48 6.12 0.50
C ALA A 35 -20.19 7.60 0.11
N PRO A 36 -18.96 8.11 0.30
CA PRO A 36 -18.56 9.45 -0.15
C PRO A 36 -18.74 9.69 -1.66
N GLY A 37 -18.71 8.62 -2.46
CA GLY A 37 -19.11 8.59 -3.85
C GLY A 37 -19.47 7.17 -4.25
N ALA A 38 -20.60 7.00 -4.92
CA ALA A 38 -21.05 5.72 -5.43
C ALA A 38 -21.87 5.90 -6.71
N SER A 39 -21.58 5.08 -7.70
CA SER A 39 -22.34 4.90 -8.93
C SER A 39 -22.28 3.42 -9.33
N THR A 40 -22.88 3.07 -10.48
CA THR A 40 -22.84 1.70 -10.99
C THR A 40 -21.42 1.19 -11.28
N ASN A 41 -20.44 2.07 -11.54
CA ASN A 41 -19.07 1.66 -11.90
C ASN A 41 -17.96 2.52 -11.26
N THR A 42 -18.29 3.42 -10.34
CA THR A 42 -17.32 4.22 -9.60
C THR A 42 -17.73 4.33 -8.13
N GLY A 43 -16.76 4.46 -7.23
CA GLY A 43 -17.02 4.72 -5.82
C GLY A 43 -15.95 4.18 -4.90
N THR A 44 -16.22 4.22 -3.59
CA THR A 44 -15.35 3.65 -2.56
C THR A 44 -16.11 2.63 -1.73
N SER A 45 -15.48 1.47 -1.49
CA SER A 45 -15.97 0.47 -0.56
C SER A 45 -14.86 0.12 0.42
N ASN A 46 -15.04 0.50 1.68
CA ASN A 46 -14.10 0.23 2.75
C ASN A 46 -14.83 0.35 4.10
N LEU A 47 -15.55 -0.71 4.47
CA LEU A 47 -16.21 -0.77 5.77
C LEU A 47 -15.22 -1.32 6.82
N PRO A 48 -15.03 -0.64 7.96
CA PRO A 48 -14.07 -1.06 8.96
C PRO A 48 -14.54 -2.37 9.61
N PRO A 49 -13.72 -3.44 9.64
CA PRO A 49 -14.09 -4.65 10.35
C PRO A 49 -14.25 -4.37 11.84
N VAL A 50 -15.13 -5.13 12.49
CA VAL A 50 -15.40 -5.01 13.92
C VAL A 50 -15.18 -6.33 14.65
N ASP A 51 -14.64 -6.24 15.85
CA ASP A 51 -14.49 -7.38 16.75
C ASP A 51 -15.75 -7.46 17.63
N ALA A 52 -16.75 -8.20 17.15
CA ALA A 52 -17.97 -8.48 17.90
C ALA A 52 -18.06 -9.98 18.24
N PRO A 53 -18.60 -10.35 19.42
CA PRO A 53 -18.93 -11.73 19.73
C PRO A 53 -19.82 -12.36 18.64
N ALA A 54 -19.76 -13.67 18.46
CA ALA A 54 -20.67 -14.35 17.53
C ALA A 54 -22.10 -14.45 18.10
N GLY A 55 -23.09 -14.63 17.22
CA GLY A 55 -24.48 -14.90 17.58
C GLY A 55 -25.15 -13.77 18.35
N GLU A 56 -26.07 -14.11 19.26
CA GLU A 56 -26.85 -13.13 20.04
C GLU A 56 -25.99 -12.23 20.95
N ALA A 57 -24.81 -12.72 21.37
CA ALA A 57 -23.91 -11.96 22.24
C ALA A 57 -23.36 -10.69 21.57
N ARG A 58 -23.37 -10.61 20.23
CA ARG A 58 -22.94 -9.44 19.45
C ARG A 58 -23.74 -8.18 19.80
N TRP A 59 -24.98 -8.34 20.24
CA TRP A 59 -25.87 -7.25 20.61
C TRP A 59 -25.60 -6.66 22.01
N ASN A 60 -24.64 -7.22 22.76
CA ASN A 60 -24.29 -6.74 24.08
C ASN A 60 -23.41 -5.48 24.01
N VAL A 61 -24.06 -4.31 23.97
CA VAL A 61 -23.48 -2.98 23.74
C VAL A 61 -22.25 -2.63 24.62
N PRO A 62 -22.15 -3.00 25.92
CA PRO A 62 -21.01 -2.62 26.77
C PRO A 62 -19.68 -3.32 26.43
N ALA A 63 -19.71 -4.47 25.77
CA ALA A 63 -18.52 -5.32 25.60
C ALA A 63 -17.58 -4.78 24.50
N ARG A 64 -16.69 -3.83 24.81
CA ARG A 64 -15.76 -3.24 23.82
C ARG A 64 -14.75 -4.28 23.31
N GLY A 65 -14.59 -4.34 21.99
CA GLY A 65 -13.57 -5.15 21.32
C GLY A 65 -12.30 -4.35 21.02
N SER A 66 -11.27 -5.01 20.47
CA SER A 66 -10.03 -4.37 20.01
C SER A 66 -10.22 -3.51 18.76
N ASN A 67 -11.17 -3.87 17.89
CA ASN A 67 -11.64 -3.08 16.76
C ASN A 67 -13.11 -2.74 16.94
N ASP A 68 -13.41 -1.54 17.44
CA ASP A 68 -14.77 -1.04 17.63
C ASP A 68 -15.07 0.08 16.63
N ALA A 69 -16.31 0.13 16.13
CA ALA A 69 -16.75 1.16 15.21
C ALA A 69 -18.06 1.78 15.69
N VAL A 70 -18.12 3.11 15.64
CA VAL A 70 -19.31 3.89 15.98
C VAL A 70 -19.88 4.49 14.70
N ALA A 71 -21.09 4.08 14.35
CA ALA A 71 -21.84 4.58 13.21
C ALA A 71 -22.73 5.75 13.62
N MET A 72 -22.89 6.71 12.72
CA MET A 72 -23.88 7.78 12.81
C MET A 72 -25.10 7.40 11.96
N LEU A 73 -26.25 7.20 12.58
CA LEU A 73 -27.47 6.79 11.89
C LEU A 73 -28.42 7.97 11.69
N ALA A 74 -28.88 8.16 10.46
CA ALA A 74 -29.94 9.10 10.13
C ALA A 74 -31.22 8.34 9.76
N PRO A 75 -32.39 8.75 10.28
CA PRO A 75 -33.65 8.14 9.89
C PRO A 75 -34.04 8.63 8.49
N THR A 76 -34.53 7.72 7.67
CA THR A 76 -35.14 8.02 6.38
C THR A 76 -36.63 8.32 6.55
N ALA A 77 -37.26 8.96 5.56
CA ALA A 77 -38.71 9.20 5.56
C ALA A 77 -39.53 7.91 5.64
N GLY A 78 -38.98 6.78 5.18
CA GLY A 78 -39.61 5.46 5.24
C GLY A 78 -39.46 4.74 6.59
N GLY A 79 -38.87 5.37 7.60
CA GLY A 79 -38.68 4.77 8.94
C GLY A 79 -37.46 3.84 9.05
N ASN A 80 -36.74 3.59 7.96
CA ASN A 80 -35.48 2.86 7.96
C ASN A 80 -34.32 3.78 8.38
N TRP A 81 -33.22 3.17 8.84
CA TRP A 81 -31.98 3.88 9.14
C TRP A 81 -31.00 3.81 7.97
N VAL A 82 -30.20 4.86 7.82
CA VAL A 82 -29.02 4.88 6.95
C VAL A 82 -27.83 5.35 7.77
N CYS A 83 -26.70 4.66 7.65
CA CYS A 83 -25.44 5.09 8.25
C CYS A 83 -24.84 6.20 7.37
N VAL A 84 -24.72 7.42 7.92
CA VAL A 84 -24.20 8.59 7.17
C VAL A 84 -22.70 8.83 7.38
N GLY A 85 -22.05 7.99 8.20
CA GLY A 85 -20.64 8.08 8.48
C GLY A 85 -20.24 7.35 9.76
N PHE A 86 -18.94 7.35 10.03
CA PHE A 86 -18.35 6.75 11.22
C PHE A 86 -17.68 7.82 12.06
N LEU A 87 -17.75 7.66 13.37
CA LEU A 87 -17.03 8.48 14.33
C LEU A 87 -15.81 7.70 14.84
N PHE A 88 -14.66 8.36 14.92
CA PHE A 88 -13.50 7.76 15.56
C PHE A 88 -13.81 7.47 17.04
N PRO A 89 -13.45 6.29 17.56
CA PRO A 89 -13.49 6.05 18.99
C PRO A 89 -12.52 7.00 19.71
N GLN A 90 -12.82 7.27 20.98
CA GLN A 90 -12.02 8.18 21.81
C GLN A 90 -10.54 7.79 21.86
N VAL A 91 -10.26 6.49 21.86
CA VAL A 91 -8.91 5.93 21.73
C VAL A 91 -8.82 5.29 20.35
N ASN A 92 -7.89 5.73 19.52
CA ASN A 92 -7.70 5.17 18.17
C ASN A 92 -6.25 5.25 17.72
N GLY A 93 -5.84 4.33 16.85
CA GLY A 93 -4.49 4.26 16.32
C GLY A 93 -4.28 4.90 14.94
N VAL A 94 -5.02 5.96 14.61
CA VAL A 94 -4.98 6.61 13.27
C VAL A 94 -4.83 8.13 13.34
N LEU A 95 -5.43 8.78 14.34
CA LEU A 95 -5.35 10.24 14.49
C LEU A 95 -3.92 10.70 14.77
N SER A 96 -3.47 11.70 14.00
CA SER A 96 -2.14 12.29 14.15
C SER A 96 -2.16 13.51 15.05
N ALA A 97 -1.11 13.68 15.86
CA ALA A 97 -0.88 14.90 16.63
C ALA A 97 -0.36 16.06 15.76
N GLU A 98 0.09 15.79 14.54
CA GLU A 98 0.66 16.79 13.63
C GLU A 98 -0.43 17.48 12.82
N PRO A 99 -0.65 18.81 12.99
CA PRO A 99 -1.66 19.53 12.23
C PRO A 99 -1.39 19.47 10.72
N GLY A 100 -2.45 19.27 9.94
CA GLY A 100 -2.36 19.22 8.47
C GLY A 100 -1.89 17.88 7.91
N ARG A 101 -1.54 16.90 8.76
CA ARG A 101 -1.25 15.54 8.29
C ARG A 101 -2.54 14.79 7.96
N GLN A 102 -2.59 14.21 6.77
CA GLN A 102 -3.63 13.26 6.41
C GLN A 102 -3.11 11.84 6.61
N VAL A 103 -3.92 10.99 7.24
CA VAL A 103 -3.61 9.58 7.46
C VAL A 103 -4.76 8.72 6.97
N THR A 104 -4.45 7.69 6.18
CA THR A 104 -5.38 6.61 5.84
C THR A 104 -4.75 5.29 6.21
N ARG A 105 -5.49 4.44 6.93
CA ARG A 105 -5.03 3.11 7.35
C ARG A 105 -6.10 2.09 7.03
N HIS A 106 -5.70 1.00 6.37
CA HIS A 106 -6.54 -0.15 6.11
C HIS A 106 -6.43 -1.17 7.25
N SER A 107 -7.46 -2.01 7.43
CA SER A 107 -7.50 -3.03 8.48
C SER A 107 -6.40 -4.08 8.37
N SER A 108 -5.83 -4.28 7.18
CA SER A 108 -4.65 -5.12 6.97
C SER A 108 -3.36 -4.54 7.56
N GLY A 109 -3.38 -3.29 8.01
CA GLY A 109 -2.21 -2.55 8.49
C GLY A 109 -1.51 -1.73 7.40
N ALA A 110 -1.89 -1.88 6.12
CA ALA A 110 -1.40 -1.01 5.05
C ALA A 110 -1.89 0.42 5.24
N TRP A 111 -1.09 1.41 4.84
CA TRP A 111 -1.36 2.80 5.14
C TRP A 111 -0.83 3.76 4.08
N SER A 112 -1.38 4.97 4.07
CA SER A 112 -0.82 6.12 3.38
C SER A 112 -0.88 7.36 4.26
N MET A 113 0.10 8.25 4.08
CA MET A 113 0.16 9.53 4.78
C MET A 113 0.56 10.64 3.81
N ILE A 114 0.00 11.83 4.05
CA ILE A 114 0.42 13.07 3.41
C ILE A 114 0.84 14.02 4.53
N ALA A 115 2.12 14.38 4.55
CA ALA A 115 2.67 15.32 5.51
C ALA A 115 2.41 16.79 5.09
N PRO A 116 2.49 17.76 6.01
CA PRO A 116 2.27 19.18 5.71
C PRO A 116 3.24 19.76 4.67
N ASP A 117 4.43 19.16 4.49
CA ASP A 117 5.41 19.55 3.47
C ASP A 117 5.11 18.97 2.07
N GLY A 118 4.00 18.24 1.92
CA GLY A 118 3.59 17.59 0.68
C GLY A 118 4.19 16.20 0.48
N THR A 119 5.00 15.69 1.41
CA THR A 119 5.54 14.34 1.31
C THR A 119 4.42 13.30 1.41
N VAL A 120 4.32 12.44 0.41
CA VAL A 120 3.37 11.32 0.35
C VAL A 120 4.12 10.03 0.62
N THR A 121 3.65 9.26 1.61
CA THR A 121 4.18 7.93 1.90
C THR A 121 3.08 6.89 1.75
N ILE A 122 3.40 5.78 1.07
CA ILE A 122 2.58 4.56 1.02
C ILE A 122 3.37 3.47 1.72
N GLY A 123 2.79 2.87 2.74
CA GLY A 123 3.48 1.90 3.59
C GLY A 123 2.76 0.58 3.75
N HIS A 124 3.57 -0.47 3.84
CA HIS A 124 3.15 -1.82 4.14
C HIS A 124 3.45 -2.15 5.63
N PRO A 125 2.63 -2.98 6.31
CA PRO A 125 2.86 -3.37 7.71
C PRO A 125 4.18 -4.12 7.97
N SER A 126 4.90 -4.58 6.94
CA SER A 126 6.27 -5.13 7.07
C SER A 126 7.34 -4.04 7.28
N GLY A 127 6.98 -2.77 7.11
CA GLY A 127 7.91 -1.63 7.15
C GLY A 127 8.41 -1.17 5.78
N ALA A 128 8.12 -1.90 4.71
CA ALA A 128 8.39 -1.43 3.34
C ALA A 128 7.56 -0.18 3.02
N VAL A 129 8.17 0.82 2.38
CA VAL A 129 7.52 2.08 2.01
C VAL A 129 7.91 2.54 0.62
N VAL A 130 7.02 3.31 0.00
CA VAL A 130 7.31 4.16 -1.16
C VAL A 130 7.05 5.60 -0.74
N VAL A 131 8.03 6.48 -0.94
CA VAL A 131 7.99 7.89 -0.51
C VAL A 131 8.15 8.80 -1.73
N PHE A 132 7.29 9.81 -1.83
CA PHE A 132 7.37 10.87 -2.82
C PHE A 132 7.39 12.21 -2.09
N GLY A 133 8.46 12.99 -2.23
CA GLY A 133 8.53 14.30 -1.57
C GLY A 133 9.95 14.85 -1.47
N PRO A 134 10.08 16.07 -0.92
CA PRO A 134 11.38 16.68 -0.66
C PRO A 134 12.17 15.96 0.44
N ASN A 135 11.47 15.26 1.34
CA ASN A 135 12.08 14.41 2.36
C ASN A 135 11.82 12.93 2.03
N LEU A 136 12.88 12.21 1.66
CA LEU A 136 12.79 10.78 1.33
C LEU A 136 12.98 9.86 2.54
N ALA A 137 13.19 10.43 3.74
CA ALA A 137 13.29 9.63 4.95
C ALA A 137 11.93 9.00 5.27
N PRO A 138 11.85 7.65 5.41
CA PRO A 138 10.62 6.99 5.81
C PRO A 138 10.10 7.54 7.14
N THR A 139 8.85 7.98 7.16
CA THR A 139 8.18 8.25 8.44
C THR A 139 7.81 6.90 9.06
N ASN A 140 8.32 6.60 10.26
CA ASN A 140 7.86 5.44 11.01
C ASN A 140 6.60 5.83 11.80
N PRO A 141 5.42 5.27 11.47
CA PRO A 141 4.18 5.66 12.13
C PRO A 141 3.97 5.01 13.49
N VAL A 142 4.82 4.05 13.90
CA VAL A 142 4.66 3.31 15.16
C VAL A 142 4.72 4.25 16.36
N GLY A 143 3.64 4.26 17.13
CA GLY A 143 3.47 5.15 18.29
C GLY A 143 3.37 6.63 17.94
N GLY A 144 3.26 7.00 16.66
CA GLY A 144 3.15 8.39 16.19
C GLY A 144 1.72 8.93 16.18
N ASP A 145 0.73 8.10 16.50
CA ASP A 145 -0.64 8.52 16.75
C ASP A 145 -0.79 9.14 18.15
N VAL A 146 -1.84 9.93 18.35
CA VAL A 146 -2.08 10.67 19.60
C VAL A 146 -2.11 9.75 20.82
N ASP A 147 -2.68 8.54 20.68
CA ASP A 147 -2.86 7.59 21.77
C ASP A 147 -1.72 6.55 21.85
N GLY A 148 -0.70 6.67 21.00
CA GLY A 148 0.43 5.75 20.92
C GLY A 148 0.04 4.30 20.62
N GLN A 149 -1.12 4.05 20.01
CA GLN A 149 -1.69 2.73 19.68
C GLN A 149 -1.26 2.22 18.31
N TRP A 150 -0.63 3.04 17.46
CA TRP A 150 -0.15 2.60 16.17
C TRP A 150 0.93 1.54 16.37
N ARG A 151 0.65 0.35 15.86
CA ARG A 151 1.58 -0.77 15.80
C ARG A 151 1.59 -1.30 14.37
N HIS A 152 2.77 -1.65 13.88
CA HIS A 152 2.87 -2.57 12.76
C HIS A 152 2.28 -3.91 13.22
N GLY A 153 1.28 -4.41 12.51
CA GLY A 153 0.52 -5.57 12.94
C GLY A 153 -0.37 -6.08 11.81
N GLY A 154 -0.88 -7.31 11.98
CA GLY A 154 -1.58 -8.06 10.95
C GLY A 154 -0.72 -9.19 10.37
N ALA A 155 -1.36 -10.18 9.73
CA ALA A 155 -0.69 -11.35 9.16
C ALA A 155 0.44 -11.00 8.17
N ALA A 156 0.38 -9.81 7.57
CA ALA A 156 1.35 -9.31 6.60
C ALA A 156 2.60 -8.65 7.23
N ALA A 157 2.64 -8.40 8.54
CA ALA A 157 3.81 -7.78 9.20
C ALA A 157 5.06 -8.68 9.18
N ALA A 158 4.87 -10.01 9.08
CA ALA A 158 5.96 -10.99 8.99
C ALA A 158 6.34 -11.35 7.54
N ALA A 159 5.65 -10.81 6.54
CA ALA A 159 5.91 -11.12 5.15
C ALA A 159 7.07 -10.28 4.60
N GLN A 160 7.98 -10.93 3.89
CA GLN A 160 8.86 -10.20 2.98
C GLN A 160 8.01 -9.60 1.84
N VAL A 161 8.35 -8.40 1.41
CA VAL A 161 7.58 -7.66 0.39
C VAL A 161 8.51 -7.22 -0.73
N GLY A 162 8.10 -7.51 -1.96
CA GLY A 162 8.73 -6.95 -3.15
C GLY A 162 7.97 -5.74 -3.69
N LEU A 163 8.64 -4.94 -4.51
CA LEU A 163 8.03 -3.91 -5.35
C LEU A 163 7.98 -4.43 -6.79
N HIS A 164 6.79 -4.46 -7.39
CA HIS A 164 6.62 -4.86 -8.78
C HIS A 164 5.86 -3.77 -9.55
N VAL A 165 6.52 -3.20 -10.56
CA VAL A 165 5.92 -2.27 -11.52
C VAL A 165 5.94 -2.95 -12.88
N ALA A 166 4.78 -3.20 -13.47
CA ALA A 166 4.69 -3.88 -14.76
C ALA A 166 3.69 -3.21 -15.70
N MET A 167 4.01 -3.29 -16.98
CA MET A 167 3.14 -2.87 -18.07
C MET A 167 2.48 -4.10 -18.70
N PRO A 168 1.22 -3.99 -19.18
CA PRO A 168 0.56 -5.08 -19.90
C PRO A 168 1.34 -5.55 -21.15
N SER A 169 2.16 -4.66 -21.72
CA SER A 169 3.07 -4.99 -22.83
C SER A 169 4.13 -6.01 -22.45
N GLY A 170 4.40 -6.23 -21.15
CA GLY A 170 5.34 -7.22 -20.62
C GLY A 170 6.67 -6.65 -20.10
N ALA A 171 6.86 -5.32 -20.14
CA ALA A 171 7.98 -4.65 -19.48
C ALA A 171 7.75 -4.58 -17.96
N SER A 172 8.80 -4.74 -17.16
CA SER A 172 8.69 -4.68 -15.71
C SER A 172 9.96 -4.23 -14.99
N PHE A 173 9.76 -3.59 -13.85
CA PHE A 173 10.76 -3.30 -12.82
C PHE A 173 10.37 -4.04 -11.54
N THR A 174 11.26 -4.83 -10.96
CA THR A 174 10.96 -5.63 -9.76
C THR A 174 12.10 -5.56 -8.77
N ILE A 175 11.79 -5.32 -7.51
CA ILE A 175 12.64 -5.63 -6.36
C ILE A 175 11.93 -6.79 -5.67
N ASP A 176 12.53 -7.98 -5.65
CA ASP A 176 11.91 -9.13 -4.99
C ASP A 176 12.12 -9.12 -3.47
N THR A 177 11.57 -10.12 -2.81
CA THR A 177 11.62 -10.29 -1.35
C THR A 177 13.01 -10.54 -0.80
N ASP A 178 13.95 -10.97 -1.65
CA ASP A 178 15.36 -11.22 -1.32
C ASP A 178 16.24 -10.00 -1.65
N GLY A 179 15.64 -8.90 -2.12
CA GLY A 179 16.32 -7.67 -2.49
C GLY A 179 16.95 -7.69 -3.88
N LYS A 180 16.65 -8.70 -4.71
CA LYS A 180 17.12 -8.75 -6.09
C LYS A 180 16.35 -7.73 -6.93
N LEU A 181 17.11 -6.86 -7.59
CA LEU A 181 16.60 -5.98 -8.61
C LEU A 181 16.58 -6.70 -9.96
N ALA A 182 15.42 -6.70 -10.63
CA ALA A 182 15.24 -7.20 -11.98
C ALA A 182 14.55 -6.15 -12.86
N VAL A 183 15.17 -5.84 -14.00
CA VAL A 183 14.60 -4.98 -15.05
C VAL A 183 14.41 -5.83 -16.30
N LYS A 184 13.17 -5.91 -16.78
CA LYS A 184 12.83 -6.61 -18.02
C LYS A 184 12.27 -5.61 -19.03
N ALA A 185 12.99 -5.45 -20.13
CA ALA A 185 12.54 -4.71 -21.31
C ALA A 185 12.38 -5.68 -22.48
N ILE A 186 11.43 -5.40 -23.38
CA ILE A 186 11.18 -6.22 -24.58
C ILE A 186 12.00 -5.73 -25.78
N GLY A 187 12.24 -4.42 -25.85
CA GLY A 187 13.06 -3.80 -26.89
C GLY A 187 14.45 -3.45 -26.37
N GLU A 188 14.54 -2.33 -25.66
CA GLU A 188 15.79 -1.81 -25.12
C GLU A 188 15.65 -1.35 -23.67
N ALA A 189 16.77 -1.33 -22.95
CA ALA A 189 16.90 -0.64 -21.67
C ALA A 189 18.01 0.42 -21.82
N THR A 190 17.62 1.70 -21.77
CA THR A 190 18.53 2.83 -21.96
C THR A 190 18.84 3.49 -20.62
N PHE A 191 20.12 3.70 -20.33
CA PHE A 191 20.60 4.40 -19.14
C PHE A 191 21.23 5.73 -19.56
N ASP A 192 20.44 6.80 -19.52
CA ASP A 192 20.93 8.16 -19.82
C ASP A 192 21.50 8.79 -18.54
N VAL A 193 22.76 8.44 -18.25
CA VAL A 193 23.50 8.93 -17.08
C VAL A 193 24.95 9.24 -17.46
N PRO A 194 25.58 10.29 -16.90
CA PRO A 194 26.98 10.58 -17.18
C PRO A 194 27.94 9.44 -16.82
N VAL A 195 27.65 8.71 -15.74
CA VAL A 195 28.46 7.57 -15.27
C VAL A 195 27.55 6.51 -14.66
N ALA A 196 27.60 5.29 -15.20
CA ALA A 196 27.04 4.09 -14.56
C ALA A 196 28.17 3.32 -13.85
N LYS A 197 28.00 3.01 -12.55
CA LYS A 197 28.98 2.27 -11.76
C LYS A 197 28.41 0.92 -11.34
N PHE A 198 29.16 -0.15 -11.57
CA PHE A 198 28.84 -1.50 -11.12
C PHE A 198 29.97 -1.99 -10.22
N SER A 199 29.65 -2.35 -8.98
CA SER A 199 30.64 -2.84 -8.00
C SER A 199 30.92 -4.34 -8.12
N GLY A 200 29.98 -5.08 -8.71
CA GLY A 200 30.12 -6.50 -9.03
C GLY A 200 30.54 -6.73 -10.49
N SER A 201 30.61 -8.00 -10.86
CA SER A 201 30.86 -8.42 -12.24
C SER A 201 29.72 -8.02 -13.17
N ILE A 202 30.07 -7.68 -14.41
CA ILE A 202 29.12 -7.50 -15.51
C ILE A 202 29.26 -8.71 -16.43
N GLU A 203 28.18 -9.46 -16.61
CA GLU A 203 28.11 -10.58 -17.55
C GLU A 203 27.20 -10.18 -18.72
N ALA A 204 27.73 -10.27 -19.93
CA ALA A 204 27.01 -10.00 -21.17
C ALA A 204 27.05 -11.25 -22.06
N ALA A 205 25.87 -11.75 -22.45
CA ALA A 205 25.78 -12.90 -23.36
C ALA A 205 26.04 -12.50 -24.83
N GLY A 206 25.77 -11.24 -25.18
CA GLY A 206 26.06 -10.66 -26.49
C GLY A 206 27.37 -9.87 -26.51
N ASP A 207 27.65 -9.24 -27.65
CA ASP A 207 28.79 -8.33 -27.78
C ASP A 207 28.63 -7.08 -26.91
N VAL A 208 29.76 -6.51 -26.48
CA VAL A 208 29.82 -5.23 -25.79
C VAL A 208 30.52 -4.25 -26.73
N THR A 209 29.86 -3.16 -27.07
CA THR A 209 30.42 -2.13 -27.94
C THR A 209 30.80 -0.90 -27.11
N ALA A 210 32.09 -0.57 -27.07
CA ALA A 210 32.60 0.61 -26.37
C ALA A 210 33.15 1.62 -27.39
N GLY A 211 32.63 2.84 -27.40
CA GLY A 211 33.05 3.87 -28.37
C GLY A 211 32.83 3.46 -29.84
N GLY A 212 31.84 2.61 -30.12
CA GLY A 212 31.57 2.06 -31.45
C GLY A 212 32.43 0.85 -31.83
N ILE A 213 33.30 0.36 -30.93
CA ILE A 213 34.20 -0.77 -31.17
C ILE A 213 33.69 -2.01 -30.43
N SER A 214 33.51 -3.12 -31.17
CA SER A 214 33.14 -4.43 -30.64
C SER A 214 34.24 -5.03 -29.77
N LEU A 215 33.94 -5.45 -28.54
CA LEU A 215 34.93 -6.14 -27.71
C LEU A 215 35.17 -7.58 -28.16
N GLN A 216 34.19 -8.24 -28.78
CA GLN A 216 34.38 -9.60 -29.34
C GLN A 216 35.13 -9.60 -30.67
N GLY A 217 34.93 -8.58 -31.50
CA GLY A 217 35.39 -8.55 -32.89
C GLY A 217 36.52 -7.57 -33.20
N HIS A 218 36.97 -6.75 -32.24
CA HIS A 218 38.05 -5.80 -32.51
C HIS A 218 39.35 -6.49 -32.88
N ARG A 219 40.11 -5.82 -33.75
CA ARG A 219 41.41 -6.25 -34.25
C ARG A 219 42.47 -5.25 -33.86
N HIS A 220 43.69 -5.75 -33.67
CA HIS A 220 44.84 -4.92 -33.35
C HIS A 220 45.74 -4.79 -34.58
N SER A 221 45.82 -3.59 -35.16
CA SER A 221 46.81 -3.28 -36.18
C SER A 221 48.20 -3.11 -35.56
N GLY A 222 49.26 -3.48 -36.27
CA GLY A 222 50.65 -3.20 -35.86
C GLY A 222 51.27 -4.22 -34.92
N VAL A 223 50.66 -5.39 -34.74
CA VAL A 223 51.29 -6.51 -34.06
C VAL A 223 52.28 -7.22 -34.98
N GLN A 224 53.55 -7.36 -34.55
CA GLN A 224 54.54 -8.13 -35.30
C GLN A 224 54.18 -9.62 -35.24
N GLY A 225 53.88 -10.22 -36.39
CA GLY A 225 53.56 -11.64 -36.47
C GLY A 225 54.72 -12.50 -35.95
N GLY A 226 54.43 -13.42 -35.02
CA GLY A 226 55.40 -14.41 -34.55
C GLY A 226 55.67 -15.49 -35.60
N ALA A 227 56.80 -16.19 -35.48
CA ALA A 227 57.28 -17.19 -36.44
C ALA A 227 56.35 -18.40 -36.67
N GLY A 228 55.28 -18.56 -35.87
CA GLY A 228 54.37 -19.71 -35.89
C GLY A 228 52.96 -19.45 -36.41
N ASN A 229 52.67 -18.31 -37.05
CA ASN A 229 51.30 -18.03 -37.52
C ASN A 229 51.30 -17.67 -39.02
N THR A 230 50.72 -18.53 -39.85
CA THR A 230 50.54 -18.32 -41.31
C THR A 230 49.09 -17.98 -41.70
N GLY A 231 48.22 -17.78 -40.71
CA GLY A 231 46.89 -17.19 -40.86
C GLY A 231 46.90 -15.70 -40.52
N THR A 232 45.99 -14.95 -41.14
CA THR A 232 46.08 -13.50 -41.32
C THR A 232 46.32 -12.71 -40.02
N PRO A 233 47.39 -11.91 -39.92
CA PRO A 233 47.39 -10.73 -39.07
C PRO A 233 46.49 -9.67 -39.72
N ILE A 234 45.36 -9.40 -39.06
CA ILE A 234 44.41 -8.33 -39.37
C ILE A 234 43.98 -7.72 -38.05
#